data_AF-A0A395IV55-F1
#
_entry.id   AF-A0A395IV55-F1
#
_cell.length_a   1.000
_cell.length_b   1.000
_cell.length_c   1.000
_cell.angle_alpha   90.00
_cell.angle_beta   90.00
_cell.angle_gamma   90.00
#
_symmetry.space_group_name_H-M   'P 1'
#
loop_
_entity.id
_entity.type
_entity.pdbx_description
1 polymer ?
#
loop_
_entity_poly.entity_id
_entity_poly.type
_entity_poly.pdbx_seq_one_letter_code
_entity_poly.pdbx_strand_id
1 'polypeptide(L)'
;MDPNRMTTLGKHVGYGYAIYQGQALVATGKGAINTLSHVFDAEAIGALKGLQKALTLPSNADTQRWLCIDSTSVIWCKRANASDTSQWAFLESHRLIDRHAVNIRWSPGHQGITGNEAADSLADAGAKSDIVDPGPTAQPTISGIGSIARSLAHNVTSGWWRKNEPTLSGGIANGN
;
A
#
# COMPACT_ATOMS: atom_id res chain seq x y z
N MET A 1 26.78 12.89 -13.33
CA MET A 1 25.66 11.98 -13.01
C MET A 1 26.19 10.59 -13.29
N ASP A 2 26.32 9.74 -12.27
CA ASP A 2 26.74 8.35 -12.45
C ASP A 2 25.52 7.51 -12.87
N PRO A 3 25.51 6.90 -14.07
CA PRO A 3 24.41 6.06 -14.54
C PRO A 3 24.21 4.77 -13.71
N ASN A 4 25.14 4.40 -12.82
CA ASN A 4 25.05 3.19 -12.00
C ASN A 4 24.35 3.35 -10.65
N ARG A 5 23.74 4.51 -10.36
CA ARG A 5 22.93 4.69 -9.14
C ARG A 5 21.45 4.30 -9.30
N MET A 6 21.12 3.54 -10.34
CA MET A 6 19.76 3.11 -10.67
C MET A 6 19.52 1.61 -10.43
N THR A 7 20.23 1.00 -9.47
CA THR A 7 20.01 -0.41 -9.08
C THR A 7 20.03 -0.58 -7.56
N THR A 8 19.20 0.17 -6.84
CA THR A 8 18.49 -0.50 -5.75
C THR A 8 17.37 -1.27 -6.43
N LEU A 9 17.43 -2.60 -6.48
CA LEU A 9 16.21 -3.40 -6.66
C LEU A 9 15.19 -2.79 -5.69
N GLY A 10 14.14 -2.16 -6.21
CA GLY A 10 13.16 -1.49 -5.37
C GLY A 10 12.63 -2.53 -4.39
N LYS A 11 12.75 -2.27 -3.08
CA LYS A 11 12.16 -3.13 -2.05
C LYS A 11 10.70 -3.35 -2.46
N HIS A 12 10.31 -4.59 -2.75
CA HIS A 12 8.93 -4.87 -3.09
C HIS A 12 8.03 -4.42 -1.94
N VAL A 13 6.85 -3.90 -2.27
CA VAL A 13 5.83 -3.64 -1.26
C VAL A 13 4.97 -4.89 -1.20
N GLY A 14 4.86 -5.46 0.00
CA GLY A 14 4.11 -6.67 0.24
C GLY A 14 2.76 -6.38 0.89
N TYR A 15 1.78 -7.23 0.61
CA TYR A 15 0.53 -7.28 1.35
C TYR A 15 0.44 -8.62 2.09
N GLY A 16 -0.34 -8.65 3.17
CA GLY A 16 -0.61 -9.86 3.94
C GLY A 16 -2.03 -9.82 4.51
N TYR A 17 -2.63 -10.98 4.70
CA TYR A 17 -3.89 -11.12 5.42
C TYR A 17 -3.92 -12.42 6.22
N ALA A 18 -4.59 -12.38 7.37
CA ALA A 18 -4.88 -13.52 8.21
C ALA A 18 -6.38 -13.54 8.55
N ILE A 19 -7.01 -14.69 8.45
CA ILE A 19 -8.45 -14.87 8.62
C ILE A 19 -8.68 -15.79 9.81
N TYR A 20 -9.46 -15.30 10.77
CA TYR A 20 -9.79 -16.04 11.98
C TYR A 20 -11.30 -16.33 12.02
N GLN A 21 -11.66 -17.53 12.48
CA GLN A 21 -13.01 -17.88 12.89
C GLN A 21 -12.97 -18.22 14.38
N GLY A 22 -13.62 -17.39 15.20
CA GLY A 22 -13.37 -17.39 16.65
C GLY A 22 -11.90 -17.09 16.93
N GLN A 23 -11.21 -17.99 17.65
CA GLN A 23 -9.78 -17.87 17.95
C GLN A 23 -8.89 -18.68 16.99
N ALA A 24 -9.48 -19.45 16.07
CA ALA A 24 -8.74 -20.31 15.17
C ALA A 24 -8.33 -19.55 13.90
N LEU A 25 -7.05 -19.62 13.53
CA LEU A 25 -6.57 -19.16 12.23
C LEU A 25 -7.02 -20.17 11.16
N VAL A 26 -7.84 -19.73 10.21
CA VAL A 26 -8.45 -20.61 9.21
C VAL A 26 -7.89 -20.42 7.80
N ALA A 27 -7.30 -19.26 7.51
CA ALA A 27 -6.62 -19.00 6.25
C ALA A 27 -5.65 -17.83 6.36
N THR A 28 -4.62 -17.85 5.53
CA THR A 28 -3.70 -16.73 5.35
C THR A 28 -3.42 -16.50 3.88
N GLY A 29 -2.82 -15.37 3.57
CA GLY A 29 -2.24 -15.12 2.25
C GLY A 29 -1.31 -13.93 2.30
N LYS A 30 -0.45 -13.88 1.30
CA LYS A 30 0.53 -12.82 1.11
C LYS A 30 0.94 -12.74 -0.35
N GLY A 31 1.49 -11.61 -0.74
CA GLY A 31 2.10 -11.42 -2.04
C GLY A 31 2.83 -10.09 -2.13
N ALA A 32 3.54 -9.89 -3.23
CA ALA A 32 4.14 -8.60 -3.57
C ALA A 32 3.28 -7.87 -4.60
N ILE A 33 3.27 -6.55 -4.54
CA ILE A 33 2.76 -5.68 -5.61
C ILE A 33 3.93 -5.01 -6.33
N ASN A 34 3.63 -4.32 -7.44
CA ASN A 34 4.61 -3.59 -8.23
C ASN A 34 5.52 -2.73 -7.33
N THR A 35 6.83 -2.74 -7.59
CA THR A 35 7.85 -2.04 -6.79
C THR A 35 7.69 -0.52 -6.77
N LEU A 36 6.91 0.04 -7.69
CA LEU A 36 6.57 1.46 -7.71
C LEU A 36 5.35 1.80 -6.85
N SER A 37 4.73 0.82 -6.19
CA SER A 37 3.56 1.07 -5.32
C SER A 37 3.98 1.55 -3.92
N HIS A 38 3.02 2.03 -3.13
CA HIS A 38 3.25 2.36 -1.71
C HIS A 38 2.54 1.39 -0.76
N VAL A 39 2.89 1.43 0.53
CA VAL A 39 2.27 0.62 1.59
C VAL A 39 0.75 0.76 1.61
N PHE A 40 0.23 1.98 1.42
CA PHE A 40 -1.21 2.25 1.30
C PHE A 40 -1.90 1.40 0.21
N ASP A 41 -1.25 1.25 -0.95
CA ASP A 41 -1.76 0.41 -2.04
C ASP A 41 -1.80 -1.06 -1.62
N ALA A 42 -0.72 -1.53 -0.98
CA ALA A 42 -0.61 -2.90 -0.51
C ALA A 42 -1.61 -3.25 0.58
N GLU A 43 -1.84 -2.37 1.56
CA GLU A 43 -2.86 -2.53 2.60
C GLU A 43 -4.26 -2.64 1.98
N ALA A 44 -4.58 -1.77 1.02
CA ALA A 44 -5.87 -1.77 0.34
C ALA A 44 -6.13 -3.06 -0.46
N ILE A 45 -5.08 -3.60 -1.08
CA ILE A 45 -5.09 -4.85 -1.86
C ILE A 45 -5.12 -6.07 -0.93
N GLY A 46 -4.34 -6.08 0.14
CA GLY A 46 -4.33 -7.13 1.16
C GLY A 46 -5.68 -7.29 1.83
N ALA A 47 -6.32 -6.17 2.19
CA ALA A 47 -7.68 -6.15 2.72
C ALA A 47 -8.69 -6.73 1.73
N LEU A 48 -8.61 -6.39 0.43
CA LEU A 48 -9.49 -6.96 -0.60
C LEU A 48 -9.27 -8.47 -0.76
N LYS A 49 -8.02 -8.92 -0.89
CA LYS A 49 -7.71 -10.34 -1.09
C LYS A 49 -8.10 -11.18 0.13
N GLY A 50 -7.87 -10.66 1.33
CA GLY A 50 -8.34 -11.27 2.56
C GLY A 50 -9.86 -11.39 2.61
N LEU A 51 -10.59 -10.32 2.23
CA LEU A 51 -12.05 -10.35 2.14
C LEU A 51 -12.54 -11.37 1.10
N GLN A 52 -11.98 -11.36 -0.11
CA GLN A 52 -12.33 -12.33 -1.16
C GLN A 52 -12.10 -13.77 -0.67
N LYS A 53 -10.96 -14.05 -0.03
CA LYS A 53 -10.68 -15.37 0.53
C LYS A 53 -11.68 -15.72 1.64
N ALA A 54 -11.98 -14.79 2.55
CA ALA A 54 -12.93 -15.01 3.64
C ALA A 54 -14.32 -15.40 3.13
N LEU A 55 -14.77 -14.79 2.02
CA LEU A 55 -16.07 -15.07 1.41
C LEU A 55 -16.16 -16.45 0.74
N THR A 56 -15.03 -17.13 0.51
CA THR A 56 -14.99 -18.53 0.04
C THR A 56 -15.06 -19.55 1.17
N LEU A 57 -14.90 -19.12 2.42
CA LEU A 57 -14.89 -20.02 3.56
C LEU A 57 -16.32 -20.39 3.98
N PRO A 58 -16.53 -21.60 4.54
CA PRO A 58 -17.82 -21.98 5.09
C PRO A 58 -18.33 -20.96 6.11
N SER A 59 -19.60 -20.55 5.95
CA SER A 59 -20.29 -19.64 6.86
C SER A 59 -21.76 -20.03 6.97
N ASN A 60 -22.37 -19.82 8.13
CA ASN A 60 -23.81 -19.94 8.34
C ASN A 60 -24.50 -18.57 8.18
N ALA A 61 -25.85 -18.56 8.23
CA ALA A 61 -26.64 -17.34 8.07
C ALA A 61 -26.30 -16.25 9.11
N ASP A 62 -25.88 -16.65 10.31
CA ASP A 62 -25.57 -15.76 11.42
C ASP A 62 -24.09 -15.34 11.49
N THR A 63 -23.27 -15.75 10.51
CA THR A 63 -21.83 -15.45 10.52
C THR A 63 -21.60 -13.97 10.26
N GLN A 64 -21.30 -13.22 11.32
CA GLN A 64 -20.85 -11.84 11.20
C GLN A 64 -19.42 -11.78 10.66
N ARG A 65 -19.19 -10.96 9.63
CA ARG A 65 -17.88 -10.76 9.03
C ARG A 65 -17.32 -9.40 9.44
N TRP A 66 -16.06 -9.39 9.83
CA TRP A 66 -15.31 -8.21 10.21
C TRP A 66 -14.04 -8.10 9.37
N LEU A 67 -13.84 -6.95 8.74
CA LEU A 67 -12.59 -6.55 8.11
C LEU A 67 -11.84 -5.63 9.07
N CYS A 68 -10.79 -6.16 9.69
CA CYS A 68 -9.94 -5.42 10.63
C CYS A 68 -8.75 -4.82 9.88
N ILE A 69 -8.54 -3.52 10.01
CA ILE A 69 -7.49 -2.77 9.29
C ILE A 69 -6.85 -1.79 10.29
N ASP A 70 -5.52 -1.64 10.25
CA ASP A 70 -4.77 -0.69 11.07
C ASP A 70 -4.58 0.70 10.43
N SER A 71 -4.66 0.75 9.12
CA SER A 71 -4.60 1.96 8.33
C SER A 71 -5.95 2.70 8.29
N THR A 72 -6.01 3.82 9.02
CA THR A 72 -7.20 4.68 9.05
C THR A 72 -7.51 5.24 7.67
N SER A 73 -6.52 5.62 6.87
CA SER A 73 -6.70 6.13 5.50
C SER A 73 -7.33 5.09 4.58
N VAL A 74 -6.94 3.82 4.69
CA VAL A 74 -7.58 2.72 3.95
C VAL A 74 -9.02 2.55 4.42
N ILE A 75 -9.30 2.58 5.72
CA ILE A 75 -10.67 2.52 6.26
C ILE A 75 -11.54 3.65 5.68
N TRP A 76 -11.03 4.89 5.67
CA TRP A 76 -11.73 6.03 5.07
C TRP A 76 -12.12 5.73 3.62
N CYS A 77 -11.17 5.26 2.82
CA CYS A 77 -11.42 4.95 1.41
C CYS A 77 -12.40 3.76 1.22
N LYS A 78 -12.39 2.76 2.12
CA LYS A 78 -13.31 1.61 2.07
C LYS A 78 -14.72 1.94 2.57
N ARG A 79 -14.90 3.00 3.37
CA ARG A 79 -16.21 3.46 3.87
C ARG A 79 -16.84 4.56 3.03
N ALA A 80 -16.01 5.35 2.34
CA ALA A 80 -16.44 6.51 1.57
C ALA A 80 -15.90 6.42 0.14
N ASN A 81 -15.17 7.43 -0.31
CA ASN A 81 -14.70 7.52 -1.68
C ASN A 81 -13.46 6.64 -1.90
N ALA A 82 -13.48 5.88 -2.99
CA ALA A 82 -12.32 5.11 -3.43
C ALA A 82 -11.15 6.06 -3.75
N SER A 83 -9.94 5.67 -3.37
CA SER A 83 -8.73 6.39 -3.78
C SER A 83 -8.50 6.24 -5.28
N ASP A 84 -7.90 7.24 -5.93
CA ASP A 84 -7.47 7.14 -7.32
C ASP A 84 -6.32 6.13 -7.50
N THR A 85 -5.48 5.94 -6.47
CA THR A 85 -4.45 4.90 -6.47
C THR A 85 -5.05 3.57 -6.03
N SER A 86 -4.72 2.50 -6.76
CA SER A 86 -5.30 1.17 -6.55
C SER A 86 -6.84 1.17 -6.49
N GLN A 87 -7.48 2.07 -7.25
CA GLN A 87 -8.93 2.32 -7.20
C GLN A 87 -9.76 1.05 -7.40
N TRP A 88 -9.32 0.17 -8.30
CA TRP A 88 -9.93 -1.13 -8.55
C TRP A 88 -10.10 -1.95 -7.26
N ALA A 89 -9.14 -1.87 -6.34
CA ALA A 89 -9.17 -2.63 -5.09
C ALA A 89 -10.20 -2.04 -4.11
N PHE A 90 -10.38 -0.72 -4.12
CA PHE A 90 -11.41 -0.04 -3.32
C PHE A 90 -12.81 -0.30 -3.85
N LEU A 91 -13.04 -0.14 -5.16
CA LEU A 91 -14.34 -0.35 -5.78
C LEU A 91 -14.84 -1.79 -5.61
N GLU A 92 -13.98 -2.79 -5.81
CA GLU A 92 -14.39 -4.18 -5.57
C GLU A 92 -14.62 -4.45 -4.08
N SER A 93 -13.88 -3.79 -3.18
CA SER A 93 -14.16 -3.90 -1.75
C SER A 93 -15.51 -3.31 -1.39
N HIS A 94 -15.87 -2.13 -1.91
CA HIS A 94 -17.20 -1.54 -1.70
C HIS A 94 -18.30 -2.52 -2.11
N ARG A 95 -18.19 -3.07 -3.32
CA ARG A 95 -19.14 -4.05 -3.85
C ARG A 95 -19.29 -5.27 -2.94
N LEU A 96 -18.18 -5.80 -2.40
CA LEU A 96 -18.19 -6.97 -1.52
C LEU A 96 -18.70 -6.63 -0.11
N ILE A 97 -18.33 -5.46 0.42
CA ILE A 97 -18.76 -4.99 1.74
C ILE A 97 -20.27 -4.85 1.77
N ASP A 98 -20.84 -4.16 0.77
CA ASP A 98 -22.28 -3.93 0.68
C ASP A 98 -23.05 -5.24 0.45
N ARG A 99 -22.59 -6.07 -0.50
CA ARG A 99 -23.26 -7.33 -0.85
C ARG A 99 -23.29 -8.34 0.29
N HIS A 100 -22.27 -8.34 1.15
CA HIS A 100 -22.09 -9.36 2.19
C HIS A 100 -22.20 -8.81 3.62
N ALA A 101 -22.69 -7.57 3.78
CA ALA A 101 -22.86 -6.88 5.06
C ALA A 101 -21.60 -6.98 5.95
N VAL A 102 -20.43 -6.71 5.37
CA VAL A 102 -19.14 -6.81 6.05
C VAL A 102 -18.94 -5.57 6.93
N ASN A 103 -18.63 -5.79 8.20
CA ASN A 103 -18.32 -4.70 9.12
C ASN A 103 -16.84 -4.34 9.02
N ILE A 104 -16.51 -3.05 9.07
CA ILE A 104 -15.11 -2.59 9.09
C ILE A 104 -14.76 -2.12 10.50
N ARG A 105 -13.65 -2.61 11.04
CA ARG A 105 -13.13 -2.23 12.36
C ARG A 105 -11.68 -1.75 12.25
N TRP A 106 -11.35 -0.69 12.98
CA TRP A 106 -9.97 -0.30 13.16
C TRP A 106 -9.29 -1.20 14.21
N SER A 107 -8.11 -1.72 13.88
CA SER A 107 -7.28 -2.56 14.75
C SER A 107 -5.88 -1.96 14.76
N PRO A 108 -5.36 -1.42 15.88
CA PRO A 108 -4.07 -0.75 15.88
C PRO A 108 -2.91 -1.71 15.55
N GLY A 109 -1.99 -1.26 14.70
CA GLY A 109 -0.76 -1.98 14.37
C GLY A 109 0.27 -1.98 15.49
N HIS A 110 1.08 -3.04 15.54
CA HIS A 110 2.19 -3.21 16.50
C HIS A 110 1.82 -3.11 17.99
N GLN A 111 0.60 -3.53 18.36
CA GLN A 111 0.10 -3.50 19.74
C GLN A 111 -0.10 -4.90 20.37
N GLY A 112 0.54 -5.96 19.88
CA GLY A 112 0.31 -7.31 20.42
C GLY A 112 -0.97 -7.98 19.92
N ILE A 113 -1.68 -7.38 18.95
CA ILE A 113 -2.92 -7.95 18.42
C ILE A 113 -2.57 -9.05 17.43
N THR A 114 -2.76 -10.31 17.85
CA THR A 114 -2.36 -11.51 17.11
C THR A 114 -2.73 -11.49 15.63
N GLY A 115 -3.96 -11.08 15.29
CA GLY A 115 -4.42 -11.03 13.90
C GLY A 115 -3.73 -9.96 13.06
N ASN A 116 -3.44 -8.78 13.64
CA ASN A 116 -2.73 -7.71 12.94
C ASN A 116 -1.26 -8.07 12.76
N GLU A 117 -0.61 -8.55 13.81
CA GLU A 117 0.81 -8.94 13.76
C GLU A 117 1.05 -10.09 12.78
N ALA A 118 0.09 -11.02 12.65
CA ALA A 118 0.13 -12.05 11.63
C ALA A 118 0.04 -11.46 10.21
N ALA A 119 -0.86 -10.50 9.98
CA ALA A 119 -1.00 -9.82 8.69
C ALA A 119 0.26 -9.01 8.34
N ASP A 120 0.84 -8.28 9.30
CA ASP A 120 2.09 -7.53 9.14
C ASP A 120 3.26 -8.43 8.79
N SER A 121 3.42 -9.54 9.54
CA SER A 121 4.46 -10.54 9.29
C SER A 121 4.31 -11.17 7.90
N LEU A 122 3.07 -11.37 7.44
CA LEU A 122 2.77 -11.87 6.10
C LEU A 122 3.07 -10.83 5.03
N ALA A 123 2.78 -9.56 5.27
CA ALA A 123 3.10 -8.45 4.37
C ALA A 123 4.62 -8.30 4.21
N ASP A 124 5.37 -8.34 5.31
CA ASP A 124 6.85 -8.34 5.29
C ASP A 124 7.41 -9.55 4.54
N ALA A 125 6.81 -10.73 4.73
CA ALA A 125 7.22 -11.93 4.01
C ALA A 125 6.82 -11.88 2.53
N GLY A 126 5.75 -11.16 2.17
CA GLY A 126 5.34 -10.89 0.79
C GLY A 126 6.30 -9.91 0.11
N ALA A 127 6.72 -8.86 0.82
CA ALA A 127 7.70 -7.86 0.37
C ALA A 127 9.10 -8.45 0.09
N LYS A 128 9.39 -9.64 0.62
CA LYS A 128 10.63 -10.39 0.37
C LYS A 128 10.50 -11.37 -0.80
N SER A 129 9.33 -11.49 -1.42
CA SER A 129 9.14 -12.33 -2.59
C SER A 129 9.56 -11.58 -3.85
N ASP A 130 10.37 -12.23 -4.68
CA ASP A 130 10.77 -11.70 -6.00
C ASP A 130 9.63 -11.80 -7.04
N ILE A 131 8.50 -12.40 -6.66
CA ILE A 131 7.36 -12.63 -7.56
C ILE A 131 6.24 -11.68 -7.18
N VAL A 132 5.96 -10.74 -8.09
CA VAL A 132 4.81 -9.85 -8.00
C VAL A 132 3.55 -10.58 -8.44
N ASP A 133 2.47 -10.42 -7.68
CA ASP A 133 1.18 -11.00 -8.02
C ASP A 133 0.71 -10.54 -9.41
N PRO A 134 0.14 -11.43 -10.24
CA PRO A 134 -0.28 -11.09 -11.59
C PRO A 134 -1.52 -10.19 -11.62
N GLY A 135 -1.80 -9.61 -12.78
CA GLY A 135 -2.96 -8.75 -13.01
C GLY A 135 -2.72 -7.30 -12.55
N PRO A 136 -3.73 -6.60 -12.02
CA PRO A 136 -3.61 -5.20 -11.62
C PRO A 136 -2.52 -4.91 -10.58
N THR A 137 -2.15 -5.90 -9.76
CA THR A 137 -1.08 -5.80 -8.75
C THR A 137 0.32 -5.69 -9.35
N ALA A 138 0.52 -6.17 -10.58
CA ALA A 138 1.78 -6.06 -11.30
C ALA A 138 1.97 -4.71 -11.98
N GLN A 139 0.94 -3.87 -12.04
CA GLN A 139 1.01 -2.55 -12.66
C GLN A 139 1.45 -1.48 -11.66
N PRO A 140 2.20 -0.45 -12.12
CA PRO A 140 2.54 0.68 -11.25
C PRO A 140 1.29 1.44 -10.82
N THR A 141 1.30 2.00 -9.61
CA THR A 141 0.16 2.75 -9.09
C THR A 141 0.29 4.25 -9.39
N ILE A 142 -0.85 4.95 -9.41
CA ILE A 142 -0.88 6.41 -9.62
C ILE A 142 -0.05 7.12 -8.56
N SER A 143 -0.14 6.68 -7.31
CA SER A 143 0.65 7.28 -6.22
C SER A 143 2.15 7.11 -6.46
N GLY A 144 2.57 5.93 -6.93
CA GLY A 144 3.92 5.58 -7.34
C GLY A 144 4.49 6.45 -8.43
N ILE A 145 3.76 6.54 -9.55
CA ILE A 145 4.11 7.40 -10.69
C ILE A 145 4.21 8.86 -10.25
N GLY A 146 3.26 9.32 -9.42
CA GLY A 146 3.28 10.66 -8.84
C GLY A 146 4.51 10.91 -7.97
N SER A 147 4.98 9.92 -7.21
CA SER A 147 6.22 10.04 -6.42
C SER A 147 7.44 10.22 -7.32
N ILE A 148 7.56 9.45 -8.40
CA ILE A 148 8.64 9.62 -9.39
C ILE A 148 8.60 11.04 -9.98
N ALA A 149 7.43 11.50 -10.43
CA ALA A 149 7.28 12.82 -11.01
C ALA A 149 7.69 13.93 -10.03
N ARG A 150 7.28 13.84 -8.76
CA ARG A 150 7.70 14.77 -7.70
C ARG A 150 9.20 14.74 -7.46
N SER A 151 9.81 13.56 -7.40
CA SER A 151 11.27 13.43 -7.22
C SER A 151 12.04 14.03 -8.39
N LEU A 152 11.60 13.84 -9.63
CA LEU A 152 12.20 14.45 -10.81
C LEU A 152 12.10 15.98 -10.76
N ALA A 153 10.91 16.52 -10.47
CA ALA A 153 10.70 17.95 -10.32
C ALA A 153 11.57 18.54 -9.20
N HIS A 154 11.63 17.88 -8.05
CA HIS A 154 12.47 18.27 -6.93
C HIS A 154 13.96 18.32 -7.31
N ASN A 155 14.44 17.32 -8.06
CA ASN A 155 15.83 17.26 -8.50
C ASN A 155 16.18 18.39 -9.47
N VAL A 156 15.28 18.70 -10.42
CA VAL A 156 15.45 19.82 -11.36
C VAL A 156 15.48 21.14 -10.61
N THR A 157 14.49 21.39 -9.73
CA THR A 157 14.43 22.61 -8.91
C THR A 157 15.65 22.75 -8.02
N SER A 158 16.09 21.67 -7.36
CA SER A 158 17.29 21.67 -6.52
C SER A 158 18.55 21.95 -7.32
N GLY A 159 18.66 21.39 -8.53
CA GLY A 159 19.80 21.63 -9.43
C GLY A 159 19.84 23.08 -9.92
N TRP A 160 18.69 23.64 -10.28
CA TRP A 160 18.57 25.06 -10.61
C TRP A 160 18.94 25.92 -9.40
N TRP A 161 18.41 25.64 -8.21
CA TRP A 161 18.69 26.41 -6.99
C TRP A 161 20.19 26.45 -6.72
N ARG A 162 20.87 25.30 -6.67
CA ARG A 162 22.33 25.22 -6.46
C ARG A 162 23.14 26.02 -7.49
N LYS A 163 22.67 26.08 -8.74
CA LYS A 163 23.34 26.84 -9.80
C LYS A 163 23.17 28.35 -9.63
N ASN A 164 22.01 28.81 -9.15
CA ASN A 164 21.65 30.23 -9.17
C ASN A 164 21.78 30.90 -7.80
N GLU A 165 21.69 30.16 -6.69
CA GLU A 165 21.80 30.67 -5.31
C GLU A 165 22.98 31.66 -5.12
N PRO A 166 24.21 31.39 -5.60
CA PRO A 166 25.33 32.31 -5.44
C PRO A 166 25.15 33.66 -6.15
N THR A 167 24.31 33.70 -7.19
CA THR A 167 24.02 34.91 -7.99
C THR A 167 22.75 35.64 -7.56
N LEU A 168 21.93 35.02 -6.69
CA LEU A 168 20.64 35.54 -6.26
C LEU A 168 20.75 36.43 -5.00
N SER A 169 21.70 36.15 -4.11
CA SER A 169 22.14 37.10 -3.11
C SER A 169 23.19 38.02 -3.74
N GLY A 170 22.95 39.33 -3.80
CA GLY A 170 23.83 40.32 -4.44
C GLY A 170 25.23 40.44 -3.84
N GLY A 171 26.05 39.42 -3.97
CA GLY A 171 27.48 39.44 -3.71
C GLY A 171 28.19 40.08 -4.89
N ILE A 172 28.71 41.27 -4.66
CA ILE A 172 29.59 41.99 -5.58
C ILE A 172 30.65 40.99 -6.10
N ALA A 173 30.68 40.79 -7.41
CA ALA A 173 31.85 40.27 -8.07
C ALA A 173 32.98 41.25 -7.79
N ASN A 174 33.87 40.91 -6.85
CA ASN A 174 35.12 41.63 -6.67
C ASN A 174 35.92 41.44 -7.97
N GLY A 175 35.81 42.44 -8.85
CA GLY A 175 36.65 42.56 -10.03
C GLY A 175 38.06 42.98 -9.65
N ASN A 176 39.02 42.34 -10.33
CA ASN A 176 40.41 42.70 -10.60
C ASN A 176 41.31 43.09 -9.43
#